data_AF-A0A3D3R9Y5-F1
#
_entry.id   AF-A0A3D3R9Y5-F1
#
_cell.length_a   1.000
_cell.length_b   1.000
_cell.length_c   1.000
_cell.angle_alpha   90.00
_cell.angle_beta   90.00
_cell.angle_gamma   90.00
#
_symmetry.space_group_name_H-M   'P 1'
#
loop_
_entity.id
_entity.type
_entity.pdbx_description
1 polymer ?
#
loop_
_entity_poly.entity_id
_entity_poly.type
_entity_poly.pdbx_seq_one_letter_code
_entity_poly.pdbx_strand_id
1 'polypeptide(L)'
;MEFAEEMKTKGPGYHPLTFIAFLLAVFVLVLPTQQDIVFDFLRQGKVLEATVVVIASIAIVALPLFLAQRNTNRHPEKWKPRFLTPATWTIIVLNALLNTLLLLSQK
;
A
#
# COMPACT_ATOMS: atom_id res chain seq x y z
N MET A 1 -23.05 -15.66 35.06
CA MET A 1 -22.68 -16.56 33.95
C MET A 1 -23.04 -15.98 32.57
N GLU A 2 -23.77 -14.86 32.47
CA GLU A 2 -24.09 -14.17 31.21
C GLU A 2 -22.92 -13.45 30.51
N PHE A 3 -21.88 -13.03 31.23
CA PHE A 3 -20.75 -12.30 30.63
C PHE A 3 -19.78 -13.16 29.80
N ALA A 4 -19.88 -14.49 29.88
CA ALA A 4 -19.00 -15.40 29.15
C ALA A 4 -19.53 -15.76 27.75
N GLU A 5 -20.83 -15.56 27.48
CA GLU A 5 -21.43 -15.84 26.18
C GLU A 5 -21.26 -14.69 25.18
N GLU A 6 -21.13 -13.45 25.65
CA GLU A 6 -20.96 -12.28 24.78
C GLU A 6 -19.57 -12.20 24.12
N MET A 7 -18.57 -12.93 24.62
CA MET A 7 -17.24 -13.01 24.00
C MET A 7 -17.18 -14.01 22.82
N LYS A 8 -18.26 -14.73 22.51
CA LYS A 8 -18.24 -15.81 21.51
C LYS A 8 -18.62 -15.37 20.08
N THR A 9 -18.94 -14.10 19.86
CA THR A 9 -19.52 -13.63 18.58
C THR A 9 -18.64 -12.71 17.74
N LYS A 10 -17.45 -12.31 18.22
CA LYS A 10 -16.50 -11.60 17.36
C LYS A 10 -15.63 -12.60 16.63
N GLY A 11 -16.14 -13.10 15.49
CA GLY A 11 -15.30 -13.71 14.48
C GLY A 11 -14.07 -12.84 14.17
N PRO A 12 -13.00 -13.40 13.58
CA PRO A 12 -11.74 -12.70 13.39
C PRO A 12 -11.97 -11.31 12.77
N GLY A 13 -11.47 -10.31 13.49
CA GLY A 13 -11.63 -8.90 13.14
C GLY A 13 -10.79 -8.52 11.93
N TYR A 14 -11.08 -7.35 11.36
CA TYR A 14 -10.32 -6.81 10.24
C TYR A 14 -9.17 -5.95 10.74
N HIS A 15 -7.98 -6.09 10.13
CA HIS A 15 -6.83 -5.27 10.49
C HIS A 15 -7.03 -3.84 9.94
N PRO A 16 -7.18 -2.80 10.79
CA PRO A 16 -7.41 -1.44 10.33
C PRO A 16 -6.24 -0.91 9.49
N LEU A 17 -5.02 -1.44 9.69
CA LEU A 17 -3.85 -1.10 8.89
C LEU A 17 -4.03 -1.45 7.40
N THR A 18 -4.77 -2.51 7.05
CA THR A 18 -5.04 -2.85 5.65
C THR A 18 -5.93 -1.80 4.98
N PHE A 19 -6.88 -1.23 5.74
CA PHE A 19 -7.72 -0.15 5.23
C PHE A 19 -6.93 1.15 5.07
N ILE A 20 -6.08 1.49 6.05
CA ILE A 20 -5.18 2.64 5.96
C ILE A 20 -4.23 2.49 4.76
N ALA A 21 -3.62 1.31 4.57
CA ALA A 21 -2.74 1.04 3.44
C ALA A 21 -3.48 1.19 2.09
N PHE A 22 -4.72 0.69 2.01
CA PHE A 22 -5.54 0.86 0.81
C PHE A 22 -5.84 2.34 0.52
N LEU A 23 -6.22 3.12 1.54
CA LEU A 23 -6.44 4.56 1.37
C LEU A 23 -5.16 5.26 0.92
N LEU A 24 -4.03 4.96 1.55
CA LEU A 24 -2.73 5.50 1.13
C LEU A 24 -2.41 5.12 -0.31
N ALA A 25 -2.68 3.89 -0.74
CA ALA A 25 -2.47 3.49 -2.13
C ALA A 25 -3.29 4.35 -3.10
N VAL A 26 -4.56 4.61 -2.78
CA VAL A 26 -5.42 5.46 -3.63
C VAL A 26 -4.92 6.91 -3.62
N PHE A 27 -4.66 7.49 -2.45
CA PHE A 27 -4.28 8.91 -2.35
C PHE A 27 -2.85 9.21 -2.82
N VAL A 28 -1.91 8.29 -2.62
CA VAL A 28 -0.48 8.51 -2.92
C VAL A 28 -0.11 7.99 -4.30
N LEU A 29 -0.67 6.84 -4.72
CA LEU A 29 -0.23 6.16 -5.95
C LEU A 29 -1.24 6.26 -7.11
N VAL A 30 -2.53 6.45 -6.83
CA VAL A 30 -3.56 6.57 -7.89
C VAL A 30 -3.82 8.04 -8.24
N LEU A 31 -3.80 8.95 -7.25
CA LEU A 31 -3.94 10.36 -7.56
C LEU A 31 -2.70 10.90 -8.29
N PRO A 32 -2.89 11.75 -9.31
CA PRO A 32 -1.82 12.21 -10.20
C PRO A 32 -0.76 13.07 -9.52
N THR A 33 -0.99 13.51 -8.27
CA THR A 33 -0.05 14.32 -7.48
C THR A 33 1.38 13.77 -7.45
N GLN A 34 1.55 12.45 -7.37
CA GLN A 34 2.88 11.83 -7.44
C GLN A 34 3.46 11.89 -8.86
N GLN A 35 2.63 11.64 -9.87
CA GLN A 35 3.05 11.59 -11.26
C GLN A 35 3.49 12.96 -11.76
N ASP A 36 2.83 14.03 -11.34
CA ASP A 36 3.20 15.41 -11.66
C ASP A 36 4.60 15.73 -11.13
N ILE A 37 4.88 15.40 -9.86
CA ILE A 37 6.19 15.62 -9.24
C ILE A 37 7.28 14.78 -9.93
N VAL A 38 7.00 13.51 -10.20
CA VAL A 38 7.96 12.60 -10.86
C VAL A 38 8.25 13.09 -12.28
N PHE A 39 7.22 13.50 -13.02
CA PHE A 39 7.36 14.01 -14.37
C PHE A 39 8.16 15.32 -14.42
N ASP A 40 7.94 16.24 -13.49
CA ASP A 40 8.71 17.48 -13.38
C ASP A 40 10.20 17.21 -13.10
N PHE A 41 10.53 16.24 -12.25
CA PHE A 41 11.91 15.83 -12.02
C PHE A 41 12.53 15.19 -13.26
N LEU A 42 11.81 14.32 -13.96
CA LEU A 42 12.29 13.69 -15.19
C LEU A 42 12.53 14.72 -16.30
N ARG A 43 11.63 15.70 -16.46
CA ARG A 43 11.79 16.80 -17.42
C ARG A 43 13.02 17.65 -17.13
N GLN A 44 13.42 17.78 -15.87
CA GLN A 44 14.65 18.47 -15.45
C GLN A 44 15.92 17.59 -15.56
N GLY A 45 15.80 16.34 -16.02
CA GLY A 45 16.91 15.38 -16.05
C GLY A 45 17.30 14.82 -14.66
N LYS A 46 16.51 15.10 -13.63
CA LYS A 46 16.74 14.71 -12.23
C LYS A 46 16.19 13.30 -11.95
N VAL A 47 16.79 12.32 -12.62
CA VAL A 47 16.34 10.91 -12.56
C VAL A 47 16.46 10.33 -11.15
N LEU A 48 17.48 10.73 -10.40
CA LEU A 48 17.72 10.21 -9.05
C LEU A 48 16.64 10.69 -8.07
N GLU A 49 16.28 11.97 -8.13
CA GLU A 49 15.22 12.56 -7.32
C GLU A 49 13.85 11.96 -7.66
N ALA A 50 13.55 11.79 -8.94
CA ALA A 50 12.34 11.08 -9.39
C ALA A 50 12.28 9.65 -8.81
N THR A 51 13.40 8.93 -8.84
CA THR A 51 13.50 7.56 -8.30
C THR A 51 13.27 7.54 -6.79
N VAL A 52 13.88 8.47 -6.05
CA VAL A 52 13.70 8.59 -4.59
C VAL A 52 12.24 8.85 -4.24
N VAL A 53 11.55 9.74 -4.96
CA VAL A 53 10.13 10.04 -4.74
C VAL A 53 9.25 8.81 -4.99
N VAL A 54 9.50 8.06 -6.07
CA VAL A 54 8.78 6.82 -6.36
C VAL A 54 8.97 5.78 -5.25
N ILE A 55 10.21 5.55 -4.83
CA ILE A 55 10.53 4.58 -3.76
C ILE A 55 9.88 5.00 -2.44
N ALA A 56 9.97 6.28 -2.06
CA ALA A 56 9.37 6.79 -0.84
C ALA A 56 7.84 6.63 -0.85
N SER A 57 7.20 6.94 -1.98
CA SER A 57 5.75 6.80 -2.16
C SER A 57 5.30 5.34 -2.01
N ILE A 58 6.01 4.40 -2.65
CA ILE A 58 5.75 2.97 -2.51
C ILE A 58 5.96 2.52 -1.06
N ALA A 59 7.03 2.97 -0.40
CA ALA A 59 7.35 2.59 0.97
C ALA A 59 6.25 3.04 1.96
N ILE A 60 5.73 4.25 1.83
CA ILE A 60 4.64 4.79 2.68
C ILE A 60 3.40 3.89 2.62
N VAL A 61 3.08 3.32 1.46
CA VAL A 61 1.94 2.43 1.27
C VAL A 61 2.25 0.98 1.66
N ALA A 62 3.43 0.48 1.28
CA ALA A 62 3.83 -0.90 1.49
C ALA A 62 4.09 -1.22 2.98
N LEU A 63 4.60 -0.25 3.75
CA LEU A 63 4.93 -0.45 5.16
C LEU A 63 3.72 -0.84 6.03
N PRO A 64 2.59 -0.11 6.05
CA PRO A 64 1.41 -0.51 6.82
C PRO A 64 0.80 -1.81 6.29
N LEU A 65 0.85 -2.06 4.98
CA LEU A 65 0.36 -3.31 4.37
C LEU A 65 1.18 -4.52 4.84
N PHE A 66 2.51 -4.38 4.82
CA PHE A 66 3.44 -5.42 5.27
C PHE A 66 3.29 -5.68 6.78
N LEU A 67 3.15 -4.64 7.59
CA LEU A 67 2.88 -4.76 9.02
C LEU A 67 1.53 -5.46 9.27
N ALA A 68 0.48 -5.10 8.52
CA ALA A 68 -0.83 -5.76 8.61
C ALA A 68 -0.74 -7.24 8.25
N GLN A 69 -0.03 -7.58 7.17
CA GLN A 69 0.14 -8.95 6.69
C GLN A 69 0.98 -9.78 7.66
N ARG A 70 2.09 -9.21 8.18
CA ARG A 70 2.92 -9.86 9.20
C ARG A 70 2.14 -10.12 10.49
N ASN A 71 1.30 -9.19 10.92
CA ASN A 71 0.49 -9.36 12.12
C ASN A 71 -0.67 -10.35 11.92
N THR A 72 -1.26 -10.36 10.72
CA THR A 72 -2.28 -11.36 10.32
C THR A 72 -1.69 -12.77 10.30
N ASN A 73 -0.47 -12.95 9.78
CA ASN A 73 0.21 -14.24 9.77
C ASN A 73 0.62 -14.71 11.18
N ARG A 74 0.87 -13.78 12.11
CA ARG A 74 1.22 -14.10 13.51
C ARG A 74 0.02 -14.47 14.37
N HIS A 75 -1.16 -13.93 14.05
CA HIS A 75 -2.39 -14.16 14.80
C HIS A 75 -3.56 -14.49 13.85
N PRO A 76 -3.49 -15.61 13.11
CA PRO A 76 -4.54 -16.01 12.16
C PRO A 76 -5.90 -16.25 12.85
N GLU A 77 -5.89 -16.56 14.15
CA GLU A 77 -7.08 -16.70 14.98
C GLU A 77 -7.80 -15.37 15.26
N LYS A 78 -7.07 -14.24 15.17
CA LYS A 78 -7.61 -12.89 15.44
C LYS A 78 -7.92 -12.11 14.18
N TRP A 79 -7.22 -12.37 13.08
CA TRP A 79 -7.27 -11.56 11.87
C TRP A 79 -7.48 -12.43 10.63
N LYS A 80 -8.42 -12.05 9.76
CA LYS A 80 -8.60 -12.69 8.45
C LYS A 80 -7.99 -11.85 7.33
N PRO A 81 -7.26 -12.48 6.37
CA PRO A 81 -6.84 -11.79 5.16
C PRO A 81 -8.08 -11.37 4.36
N ARG A 82 -8.05 -10.15 3.80
CA ARG A 82 -9.17 -9.55 3.06
C ARG A 82 -8.77 -9.31 1.61
N PHE A 83 -9.75 -9.20 0.71
CA PHE A 83 -9.56 -8.79 -0.69
C PHE A 83 -8.83 -7.44 -0.85
N LEU A 84 -8.82 -6.58 0.18
CA LEU A 84 -8.08 -5.33 0.19
C LEU A 84 -6.56 -5.53 0.13
N THR A 85 -6.03 -6.61 0.72
CA THR A 85 -4.60 -6.89 0.71
C THR A 85 -4.08 -7.14 -0.71
N PRO A 86 -4.62 -8.09 -1.50
CA PRO A 86 -4.21 -8.26 -2.88
C PRO A 86 -4.53 -7.05 -3.75
N ALA A 87 -5.67 -6.36 -3.54
CA ALA A 87 -5.97 -5.14 -4.29
C ALA A 87 -4.92 -4.04 -4.08
N THR A 88 -4.48 -3.82 -2.84
CA THR A 88 -3.42 -2.84 -2.52
C THR A 88 -2.08 -3.24 -3.14
N TRP A 89 -1.73 -4.54 -3.08
CA TRP A 89 -0.55 -5.06 -3.77
C TRP A 89 -0.61 -4.87 -5.28
N THR A 90 -1.77 -5.10 -5.91
CA THR A 90 -1.96 -4.86 -7.33
C THR A 90 -1.73 -3.39 -7.68
N ILE A 91 -2.25 -2.45 -6.89
CA ILE A 91 -2.02 -1.00 -7.10
C ILE A 91 -0.53 -0.68 -7.03
N ILE A 92 0.18 -1.19 -6.01
CA ILE A 92 1.63 -0.97 -5.84
C ILE A 92 2.40 -1.51 -7.05
N VAL A 93 2.12 -2.73 -7.48
CA VAL A 93 2.82 -3.37 -8.61
C VAL A 93 2.56 -2.64 -9.92
N LEU A 94 1.30 -2.26 -10.19
CA LEU A 94 0.95 -1.50 -11.40
C LEU A 94 1.63 -0.14 -11.41
N ASN A 95 1.64 0.58 -10.28
CA ASN A 95 2.31 1.87 -10.18
C ASN A 95 3.84 1.73 -10.36
N ALA A 96 4.46 0.71 -9.77
CA ALA A 96 5.90 0.44 -9.95
C ALA A 96 6.25 0.12 -11.42
N LEU A 97 5.42 -0.67 -12.11
CA LEU A 97 5.58 -0.97 -13.53
C LEU A 97 5.46 0.29 -14.39
N LEU A 98 4.42 1.09 -14.16
CA LEU A 98 4.22 2.35 -14.90
C LEU A 98 5.40 3.31 -14.73
N ASN A 99 5.89 3.50 -13.50
CA ASN A 99 7.04 4.37 -13.24
C ASN A 99 8.34 3.81 -13.87
N THR A 100 8.52 2.50 -13.87
CA THR A 100 9.68 1.87 -14.52
C THR A 100 9.65 2.07 -16.03
N LEU A 101 8.47 1.89 -16.66
CA LEU A 101 8.28 2.16 -18.09
C LEU A 101 8.52 3.64 -18.42
N LEU A 102 8.06 4.56 -17.57
CA LEU A 102 8.28 5.99 -17.72
C LEU A 102 9.78 6.35 -17.61
N LEU A 103 10.50 5.74 -16.67
CA LEU A 103 11.95 5.93 -16.52
C LEU A 103 12.73 5.39 -17.73
N LEU A 104 12.32 4.24 -18.28
CA LEU A 104 12.97 3.64 -19.45
C LEU A 104 12.75 4.44 -20.73
N SER A 105 11.61 5.15 -20.88
CA SER A 105 11.35 5.97 -22.06
C SER A 105 12.18 7.26 -22.13
N GLN A 106 12.88 7.62 -21.05
CA GLN A 106 13.78 8.79 -20.99
C GLN A 106 15.22 8.45 -21.38
N LYS A 107 15.54 7.18 -21.64
CA LYS A 107 16.86 6.74 -22.15
C LYS A 107 16.86 6.68 -23.67
#